data_AF-M5J852-F1
#
_entry.id   AF-M5J852-F1
#
_cell.length_a   1.000
_cell.length_b   1.000
_cell.length_c   1.000
_cell.angle_alpha   90.00
_cell.angle_beta   90.00
_cell.angle_gamma   90.00
#
_symmetry.space_group_name_H-M   'P 1'
#
loop_
_entity.id
_entity.type
_entity.pdbx_description
1 polymer ?
#
loop_
_entity_poly.entity_id
_entity_poly.type
_entity_poly.pdbx_seq_one_letter_code
_entity_poly.pdbx_strand_id
1 'polypeptide(L)'
;MALLFLLTYRHTGYDQILYIYLVPFIVPAVGGERLLLTDFKVRTIVTYLIIILSPVLGTVNMFNASTGRWRYSLGFYNPNSVSTMLLMIAMEAIVLRKLLPQWLAWSVNIVSFILMVAFTQSRTSLLIYVAFLGLQMLFEHEDRIFGKIKWILAVFPLLLLAFSYFVTYKYMHQPTGIYALLNSLLSNRLYLGSYFMERYSVNLWGQQLNFHHNGVEVGTLDNGYLNTLLRKGLIPTVVITVIIGWALYKLCKPKYRKYLAPILCLVLVGVTENIPFRFGYNAFLILLAVLINNKSREVEAK
;
A
#
# COMPACT_ATOMS: atom_id res chain seq x y z
N MET A 1 -22.83 -1.58 -2.04
CA MET A 1 -21.52 -1.82 -1.38
C MET A 1 -21.53 -3.09 -0.53
N ALA A 2 -22.40 -3.22 0.49
CA ALA A 2 -22.49 -4.43 1.34
C ALA A 2 -22.64 -5.73 0.54
N LEU A 3 -23.65 -5.78 -0.33
CA LEU A 3 -23.96 -6.94 -1.17
C LEU A 3 -22.79 -7.29 -2.11
N LEU A 4 -22.14 -6.28 -2.69
CA LEU A 4 -20.98 -6.43 -3.58
C LEU A 4 -19.79 -7.10 -2.87
N PHE A 5 -19.53 -6.69 -1.62
CA PHE A 5 -18.45 -7.26 -0.82
C PHE A 5 -18.78 -8.65 -0.25
N LEU A 6 -20.05 -8.91 0.10
CA LEU A 6 -20.52 -10.24 0.50
C LEU A 6 -20.46 -11.24 -0.66
N LEU A 7 -20.83 -10.83 -1.88
CA LEU A 7 -20.70 -11.65 -3.08
C LEU A 7 -19.22 -11.96 -3.37
N THR A 8 -18.34 -10.95 -3.28
CA THR A 8 -16.90 -11.15 -3.46
C THR A 8 -16.35 -12.11 -2.40
N TYR A 9 -16.74 -11.97 -1.12
CA TYR A 9 -16.34 -12.89 -0.06
C TYR A 9 -16.81 -14.32 -0.36
N ARG A 10 -18.06 -14.52 -0.77
CA ARG A 10 -18.59 -15.85 -1.12
C ARG A 10 -17.79 -16.53 -2.22
N HIS A 11 -17.33 -15.79 -3.23
CA HIS A 11 -16.56 -16.35 -4.35
C HIS A 11 -15.06 -16.53 -4.06
N THR A 12 -14.49 -15.74 -3.15
CA THR A 12 -13.03 -15.66 -2.96
C THR A 12 -12.56 -16.17 -1.61
N GLY A 13 -13.45 -16.29 -0.62
CA GLY A 13 -13.13 -16.53 0.79
C GLY A 13 -12.33 -15.39 1.45
N TYR A 14 -12.17 -14.24 0.80
CA TYR A 14 -11.27 -13.18 1.26
C TYR A 14 -12.01 -12.16 2.13
N ASP A 15 -11.91 -12.35 3.45
CA ASP A 15 -12.55 -11.56 4.51
C ASP A 15 -12.10 -10.10 4.55
N GLN A 16 -10.87 -9.79 4.11
CA GLN A 16 -10.34 -8.42 4.19
C GLN A 16 -11.17 -7.38 3.42
N ILE A 17 -11.93 -7.82 2.42
CA ILE A 17 -12.85 -6.97 1.65
C ILE A 17 -14.06 -6.56 2.50
N LEU A 18 -14.45 -7.36 3.49
CA LEU A 18 -15.52 -7.03 4.42
C LEU A 18 -15.11 -5.89 5.36
N TYR A 19 -13.83 -5.76 5.71
CA TYR A 19 -13.36 -4.60 6.48
C TYR A 19 -13.57 -3.28 5.72
N ILE A 20 -13.45 -3.28 4.39
CA ILE A 20 -13.75 -2.10 3.53
C ILE A 20 -15.19 -1.63 3.72
N TYR A 21 -16.11 -2.57 3.95
CA TYR A 21 -17.51 -2.26 4.20
C TYR A 21 -17.74 -1.64 5.59
N LEU A 22 -17.05 -2.12 6.61
CA LEU A 22 -17.25 -1.69 8.00
C LEU A 22 -16.56 -0.35 8.31
N VAL A 23 -15.41 -0.11 7.68
CA VAL A 23 -14.56 1.06 7.90
C VAL A 23 -15.31 2.40 7.71
N PRO A 24 -16.16 2.62 6.69
CA PRO A 24 -16.98 3.83 6.56
C PRO A 24 -17.96 4.10 7.71
N PHE A 25 -18.35 3.10 8.50
CA PHE A 25 -19.28 3.25 9.63
C PHE A 25 -18.54 3.48 10.96
N ILE A 26 -17.40 2.82 11.15
CA ILE A 26 -16.59 2.92 12.39
C ILE A 26 -15.87 4.27 12.45
N VAL A 27 -15.30 4.68 11.33
CA VAL A 27 -14.33 5.77 11.30
C VAL A 27 -14.91 7.18 11.52
N PRO A 28 -16.15 7.51 11.08
CA PRO A 28 -16.78 8.79 11.43
C PRO A 28 -17.03 8.97 12.93
N ALA A 29 -17.23 7.87 13.68
CA ALA A 29 -17.43 7.90 15.12
C ALA A 29 -16.12 8.20 15.88
N VAL A 30 -14.98 7.71 15.36
CA VAL A 30 -13.66 7.85 15.99
C VAL A 30 -12.93 9.14 15.56
N GLY A 31 -13.13 9.59 14.32
CA GLY A 31 -12.42 10.71 13.73
C GLY A 31 -11.05 10.32 13.15
N GLY A 32 -10.71 10.86 11.97
CA GLY A 32 -9.55 10.40 11.19
C GLY A 32 -8.19 10.60 11.87
N GLU A 33 -7.94 11.75 12.49
CA GLU A 33 -6.67 12.00 13.18
C GLU A 33 -6.47 11.09 14.40
N ARG A 34 -7.54 10.84 15.16
CA ARG A 34 -7.50 9.92 16.31
C ARG A 34 -7.22 8.49 15.85
N LEU A 35 -7.85 8.06 14.77
CA LEU A 35 -7.57 6.75 14.17
C LEU A 35 -6.09 6.61 13.78
N LEU A 36 -5.54 7.58 13.04
CA LEU A 36 -4.12 7.55 12.66
C LEU A 36 -3.20 7.57 13.88
N LEU A 37 -3.51 8.38 14.89
CA LEU A 37 -2.69 8.46 16.08
C LEU A 37 -2.68 7.13 16.86
N THR A 38 -3.83 6.46 16.94
CA THR A 38 -3.94 5.13 17.55
C THR A 38 -3.17 4.10 16.74
N ASP A 39 -3.33 4.08 15.42
CA ASP A 39 -2.58 3.17 14.54
C ASP A 39 -1.08 3.40 14.67
N PHE A 40 -0.62 4.65 14.61
CA PHE A 40 0.78 5.02 14.81
C PHE A 40 1.34 4.50 16.13
N LYS A 41 0.63 4.70 17.24
CA LYS A 41 1.07 4.22 18.56
C LYS A 41 1.16 2.70 18.59
N VAL A 42 0.10 2.01 18.20
CA VAL A 42 0.04 0.54 18.23
C VAL A 42 1.09 -0.06 17.29
N ARG A 43 1.14 0.40 16.04
CA ARG A 43 2.09 -0.04 15.01
C ARG A 43 3.53 0.18 15.45
N THR A 44 3.86 1.36 15.98
CA THR A 44 5.23 1.67 16.44
C THR A 44 5.64 0.78 17.61
N ILE A 45 4.78 0.68 18.65
CA ILE A 45 5.07 -0.12 19.85
C ILE A 45 5.24 -1.59 19.47
N VAL A 46 4.27 -2.17 18.75
CA VAL A 46 4.29 -3.59 18.38
C VAL A 46 5.46 -3.91 17.45
N THR A 47 5.71 -3.08 16.43
CA THR A 47 6.81 -3.31 15.49
C THR A 47 8.15 -3.28 16.18
N TYR A 48 8.41 -2.26 17.02
CA TYR A 48 9.69 -2.17 17.73
C TYR A 48 9.83 -3.27 18.79
N LEU A 49 8.74 -3.66 19.47
CA LEU A 49 8.76 -4.80 20.39
C LEU A 49 9.15 -6.10 19.66
N ILE A 50 8.56 -6.38 18.49
CA ILE A 50 8.93 -7.55 17.68
C ILE A 50 10.40 -7.50 17.28
N ILE A 51 10.90 -6.34 16.84
CA ILE A 51 12.31 -6.17 16.45
C ILE A 51 13.24 -6.45 17.64
N ILE A 52 12.93 -5.90 18.82
CA ILE A 52 13.72 -6.10 20.05
C ILE A 52 13.70 -7.57 20.49
N LEU A 53 12.56 -8.24 20.40
CA LEU A 53 12.42 -9.66 20.78
C LEU A 53 12.93 -10.63 19.72
N SER A 54 13.21 -10.14 18.50
CA SER A 54 13.60 -10.99 17.36
C SER A 54 14.83 -11.89 17.60
N PRO A 55 15.86 -11.51 18.40
CA PRO A 55 16.96 -12.43 18.71
C PRO A 55 16.51 -13.68 19.49
N VAL A 56 15.44 -13.56 20.28
CA VAL A 56 14.89 -14.66 21.10
C VAL A 56 13.85 -15.46 20.32
N LEU A 57 13.05 -14.79 19.48
CA LEU A 57 12.00 -15.43 18.68
C LEU A 57 12.53 -16.21 17.46
N GLY A 58 13.80 -15.99 17.09
CA GLY A 58 14.36 -16.46 15.84
C GLY A 58 13.91 -15.58 14.66
N THR A 59 14.72 -15.56 13.60
CA THR A 59 14.46 -14.73 12.42
C THR A 59 14.68 -15.50 11.13
N VAL A 60 13.77 -15.33 10.17
CA VAL A 60 13.92 -15.89 8.83
C VAL A 60 14.67 -14.86 7.98
N ASN A 61 16.00 -14.86 8.06
CA ASN A 61 16.82 -13.94 7.27
C ASN A 61 17.02 -14.47 5.85
N MET A 62 17.01 -13.57 4.87
CA MET A 62 17.18 -13.94 3.46
C MET A 62 18.58 -13.57 2.97
N PHE A 63 19.31 -14.55 2.42
CA PHE A 63 20.57 -14.26 1.76
C PHE A 63 20.32 -13.72 0.35
N ASN A 64 20.83 -12.53 0.05
CA ASN A 64 20.78 -11.98 -1.29
C ASN A 64 22.03 -12.38 -2.07
N ALA A 65 21.92 -13.42 -2.89
CA ALA A 65 23.02 -13.91 -3.72
C ALA A 65 23.61 -12.85 -4.67
N SER A 66 22.80 -11.89 -5.14
CA SER A 66 23.26 -10.83 -6.06
C SER A 66 24.15 -9.77 -5.39
N THR A 67 23.98 -9.55 -4.08
CA THR A 67 24.76 -8.55 -3.33
C THR A 67 25.73 -9.17 -2.34
N GLY A 68 25.66 -10.49 -2.13
CA GLY A 68 26.44 -11.22 -1.13
C GLY A 68 26.11 -10.81 0.30
N ARG A 69 24.93 -10.21 0.55
CA ARG A 69 24.55 -9.66 1.86
C ARG A 69 23.30 -10.34 2.42
N TRP A 70 23.31 -10.51 3.73
CA TRP A 70 22.12 -10.90 4.48
C TRP A 70 21.12 -9.75 4.56
N ARG A 71 19.84 -10.08 4.36
CA ARG A 71 18.69 -9.21 4.58
C ARG A 71 17.94 -9.72 5.78
N TYR A 72 17.84 -8.89 6.82
CA TYR A 72 17.28 -9.31 8.09
C TYR A 72 15.78 -9.02 8.16
N SER A 73 15.02 -10.02 8.58
CA SER A 73 13.57 -9.88 8.74
C SER A 73 13.15 -9.35 10.11
N LEU A 74 14.07 -9.31 11.07
CA LEU A 74 13.88 -8.70 12.40
C LEU A 74 12.60 -9.18 13.12
N GLY A 75 12.34 -10.49 13.06
CA GLY A 75 11.17 -11.13 13.70
C GLY A 75 9.91 -11.17 12.82
N PHE A 76 9.95 -10.58 11.62
CA PHE A 76 8.88 -10.68 10.62
C PHE A 76 9.09 -11.86 9.68
N TYR A 77 8.03 -12.21 8.96
CA TYR A 77 8.04 -13.27 7.96
C TYR A 77 9.06 -13.03 6.83
N ASN A 78 9.23 -11.77 6.40
CA ASN A 78 10.24 -11.39 5.41
C ASN A 78 10.75 -9.94 5.62
N PRO A 79 11.94 -9.59 5.06
CA PRO A 79 12.53 -8.25 5.22
C PRO A 79 11.69 -7.13 4.59
N ASN A 80 10.91 -7.44 3.55
CA ASN A 80 10.04 -6.44 2.90
C ASN A 80 8.86 -6.06 3.82
N SER A 81 8.36 -6.99 4.63
CA SER A 81 7.24 -6.78 5.54
C SER A 81 7.63 -5.80 6.64
N VAL A 82 8.74 -6.05 7.33
CA VAL A 82 9.25 -5.13 8.35
C VAL A 82 9.61 -3.78 7.73
N SER A 83 10.22 -3.77 6.55
CA SER A 83 10.55 -2.54 5.84
C SER A 83 9.32 -1.70 5.51
N THR A 84 8.22 -2.34 5.11
CA THR A 84 6.93 -1.68 4.85
C THR A 84 6.31 -1.15 6.14
N MET A 85 6.41 -1.87 7.25
CA MET A 85 5.94 -1.38 8.56
C MET A 85 6.71 -0.14 9.01
N LEU A 86 8.04 -0.16 8.90
CA LEU A 86 8.91 0.97 9.21
C LEU A 86 8.61 2.18 8.32
N LEU A 87 8.36 1.96 7.02
CA LEU A 87 7.94 3.00 6.08
C LEU A 87 6.62 3.65 6.52
N MET A 88 5.62 2.85 6.90
CA MET A 88 4.33 3.33 7.39
C MET A 88 4.47 4.15 8.67
N ILE A 89 5.24 3.65 9.64
CA ILE A 89 5.56 4.36 10.90
C ILE A 89 6.20 5.73 10.59
N ALA A 90 7.17 5.77 9.68
CA ALA A 90 7.87 6.98 9.32
C ALA A 90 6.95 8.03 8.64
N MET A 91 6.10 7.57 7.71
CA MET A 91 5.07 8.40 7.07
C MET A 91 4.08 8.97 8.10
N GLU A 92 3.55 8.12 8.98
CA GLU A 92 2.61 8.51 10.04
C GLU A 92 3.22 9.54 10.99
N ALA A 93 4.47 9.33 11.43
CA ALA A 93 5.17 10.28 12.29
C ALA A 93 5.30 11.68 11.66
N ILE A 94 5.57 11.78 10.34
CA ILE A 94 5.66 13.07 9.63
C ILE A 94 4.28 13.72 9.45
N VAL A 95 3.25 12.93 9.15
CA VAL A 95 1.87 13.43 8.99
C VAL A 95 1.31 13.92 10.33
N LEU A 96 1.61 13.20 11.41
CA LEU A 96 1.15 13.47 12.78
C LEU A 96 2.10 14.39 13.55
N ARG A 97 3.16 14.93 12.93
CA ARG A 97 4.19 15.72 13.63
C ARG A 97 3.68 16.95 14.41
N LYS A 98 2.51 17.48 14.05
CA LYS A 98 1.85 18.59 14.78
C LYS A 98 1.08 18.12 16.03
N LEU A 99 0.78 16.82 16.12
CA LEU A 99 0.08 16.17 17.23
C LEU A 99 1.04 15.39 18.14
N LEU A 100 2.29 15.24 17.74
CA LEU A 100 3.34 14.54 18.48
C LEU A 100 4.39 15.54 18.98
N PRO A 101 5.09 15.25 20.08
CA PRO A 101 6.32 15.97 20.42
C PRO A 101 7.32 15.88 19.25
N GLN A 102 7.90 17.01 18.87
CA GLN A 102 8.76 17.11 17.68
C GLN A 102 9.96 16.15 17.77
N TRP A 103 10.58 16.03 18.95
CA TRP A 103 11.69 15.10 19.18
C TRP A 103 11.26 13.65 18.93
N LEU A 104 10.06 13.24 19.35
CA LEU A 104 9.55 11.88 19.17
C LEU A 104 9.32 11.58 17.69
N ALA A 105 8.68 12.51 16.96
CA ALA A 105 8.42 12.35 15.54
C ALA A 105 9.71 12.17 14.71
N TRP A 106 10.76 12.95 15.03
CA TRP A 106 12.06 12.83 14.37
C TRP A 106 12.82 11.59 14.79
N SER A 107 12.89 11.27 16.09
CA SER A 107 13.57 10.07 16.57
C SER A 107 12.98 8.80 15.97
N VAL A 108 11.65 8.67 15.94
CA VAL A 108 10.97 7.53 15.32
C VAL A 108 11.29 7.44 13.82
N ASN A 109 11.29 8.57 13.11
CA ASN A 109 11.66 8.62 11.70
C ASN A 109 13.11 8.17 11.45
N ILE A 110 14.06 8.72 12.19
CA ILE A 110 15.50 8.41 12.04
C ILE A 110 15.74 6.94 12.34
N VAL A 111 15.20 6.42 13.45
CA VAL A 111 15.34 5.00 13.81
C VAL A 111 14.72 4.11 12.75
N SER A 112 13.50 4.41 12.29
CA SER A 112 12.84 3.63 11.22
C SER A 112 13.64 3.64 9.91
N PHE A 113 14.21 4.79 9.53
CA PHE A 113 15.04 4.93 8.35
C PHE A 113 16.33 4.11 8.45
N ILE A 114 17.04 4.21 9.58
CA ILE A 114 18.27 3.43 9.83
C ILE A 114 17.96 1.93 9.76
N LEU A 115 16.93 1.47 10.45
CA LEU A 115 16.53 0.05 10.45
C LEU A 115 16.22 -0.44 9.04
N MET A 116 15.49 0.36 8.26
CA MET A 116 15.14 0.05 6.87
C MET A 116 16.40 -0.11 6.00
N VAL A 117 17.33 0.85 6.05
CA VAL A 117 18.52 0.85 5.19
C VAL A 117 19.55 -0.19 5.62
N ALA A 118 19.85 -0.26 6.92
CA ALA A 118 20.92 -1.10 7.44
C ALA A 118 20.57 -2.60 7.42
N PHE A 119 19.33 -2.96 7.77
CA PHE A 119 18.95 -4.36 8.00
C PHE A 119 18.10 -4.96 6.86
N THR A 120 17.07 -4.24 6.40
CA THR A 120 16.09 -4.82 5.47
C THR A 120 16.55 -4.78 4.00
N GLN A 121 17.35 -3.77 3.67
CA GLN A 121 17.86 -3.48 2.32
C GLN A 121 16.76 -3.49 1.24
N SER A 122 15.54 -3.08 1.60
CA SER A 122 14.42 -2.96 0.65
C SER A 122 14.59 -1.71 -0.21
N ARG A 123 14.95 -1.91 -1.48
CA ARG A 123 15.07 -0.82 -2.47
C ARG A 123 13.74 -0.10 -2.66
N THR A 124 12.65 -0.85 -2.74
CA THR A 124 11.30 -0.33 -2.90
C THR A 124 10.98 0.64 -1.78
N SER A 125 11.05 0.20 -0.52
CA SER A 125 10.72 1.04 0.65
C SER A 125 11.58 2.29 0.75
N LEU A 126 12.87 2.20 0.44
CA LEU A 126 13.77 3.35 0.43
C LEU A 126 13.38 4.38 -0.63
N LEU A 127 13.14 3.95 -1.87
CA LEU A 127 12.72 4.84 -2.95
C LEU A 127 11.40 5.54 -2.61
N ILE A 128 10.47 4.81 -2.00
CA ILE A 128 9.18 5.36 -1.56
C ILE A 128 9.36 6.38 -0.46
N TYR A 129 10.22 6.10 0.52
CA TYR A 129 10.49 7.02 1.61
C TYR A 129 11.06 8.35 1.10
N VAL A 130 12.05 8.29 0.19
CA VAL A 130 12.63 9.49 -0.44
C VAL A 130 11.58 10.24 -1.26
N ALA A 131 10.80 9.52 -2.08
CA ALA A 131 9.71 10.12 -2.87
C ALA A 131 8.66 10.78 -1.97
N PHE A 132 8.31 10.13 -0.86
CA PHE A 132 7.37 10.65 0.13
C PHE A 132 7.87 11.97 0.73
N LEU A 133 9.13 12.04 1.18
CA LEU A 133 9.70 13.27 1.72
C LEU A 133 9.68 14.39 0.68
N GLY A 134 10.12 14.13 -0.55
CA GLY A 134 10.11 15.11 -1.63
C GLY A 134 8.71 15.61 -1.98
N LEU A 135 7.74 14.69 -2.11
CA LEU A 135 6.34 15.04 -2.37
C LEU A 135 5.71 15.80 -1.20
N GLN A 136 6.00 15.41 0.04
CA GLN A 136 5.47 16.09 1.22
C GLN A 136 6.00 17.52 1.30
N MET A 137 7.30 17.73 1.05
CA MET A 137 7.90 19.07 0.98
C MET A 137 7.27 19.90 -0.13
N LEU A 138 7.14 19.34 -1.34
CA LEU A 138 6.51 20.02 -2.48
C LEU A 138 5.07 20.44 -2.15
N PHE A 139 4.27 19.53 -1.59
CA PHE A 139 2.86 19.79 -1.31
C PHE A 139 2.62 20.77 -0.18
N GLU A 140 3.58 20.93 0.72
CA GLU A 140 3.51 21.93 1.80
C GLU A 140 3.86 23.35 1.35
N HIS A 141 4.65 23.51 0.28
CA HIS A 141 5.12 24.82 -0.18
C HIS A 141 4.41 25.32 -1.45
N GLU A 142 3.91 24.43 -2.30
CA GLU A 142 3.36 24.79 -3.61
C GLU A 142 1.85 24.60 -3.71
N ASP A 143 1.06 25.64 -3.41
CA ASP A 143 -0.40 25.58 -3.48
C ASP A 143 -0.95 25.59 -4.92
N ARG A 144 -0.19 26.14 -5.86
CA ARG A 144 -0.65 26.44 -7.23
C ARG A 144 -0.84 25.18 -8.10
N ILE A 145 -0.16 24.09 -7.77
CA ILE A 145 -0.19 22.85 -8.56
C ILE A 145 -1.53 22.12 -8.45
N PHE A 146 -2.22 22.22 -7.31
CA PHE A 146 -3.39 21.39 -6.99
C PHE A 146 -4.61 21.67 -7.86
N GLY A 147 -4.78 22.91 -8.33
CA GLY A 147 -5.86 23.25 -9.26
C GLY A 147 -5.76 22.48 -10.59
N LYS A 148 -4.52 22.23 -11.05
CA LYS A 148 -4.21 21.59 -12.33
C LYS A 148 -4.14 20.06 -12.22
N ILE A 149 -3.50 19.54 -11.17
CA ILE A 149 -3.21 18.10 -11.09
C ILE A 149 -4.33 17.27 -10.47
N LYS A 150 -5.32 17.87 -9.79
CA LYS A 150 -6.37 17.13 -9.06
C LYS A 150 -7.13 16.11 -9.91
N TRP A 151 -7.40 16.43 -11.18
CA TRP A 151 -8.10 15.52 -12.10
C TRP A 151 -7.19 14.39 -12.59
N ILE A 152 -5.91 14.70 -12.82
CA ILE A 152 -4.88 13.70 -13.15
C ILE A 152 -4.75 12.71 -11.99
N LEU A 153 -4.61 13.22 -10.76
CA LEU A 153 -4.54 12.41 -9.54
C LEU A 153 -5.80 11.57 -9.33
N ALA A 154 -6.97 12.06 -9.74
CA ALA A 154 -8.23 11.32 -9.65
C ALA A 154 -8.26 10.08 -10.55
N VAL A 155 -7.68 10.15 -11.75
CA VAL A 155 -7.64 9.03 -12.70
C VAL A 155 -6.38 8.17 -12.52
N PHE A 156 -5.38 8.68 -11.80
CA PHE A 156 -4.07 8.06 -11.65
C PHE A 156 -4.10 6.58 -11.21
N PRO A 157 -4.90 6.15 -10.21
CA PRO A 157 -4.97 4.73 -9.84
C PRO A 157 -5.49 3.82 -10.97
N LEU A 158 -6.41 4.32 -11.81
CA LEU A 158 -6.89 3.59 -12.99
C LEU A 158 -5.80 3.47 -14.06
N LEU A 159 -4.99 4.53 -14.25
CA LEU A 159 -3.85 4.49 -15.15
C LEU A 159 -2.81 3.47 -14.68
N LEU A 160 -2.53 3.38 -13.38
CA LEU A 160 -1.61 2.39 -12.82
C LEU A 160 -2.15 0.96 -12.89
N LEU A 161 -3.45 0.76 -12.75
CA LEU A 161 -4.11 -0.53 -13.00
C LEU A 161 -3.93 -0.94 -14.46
N ALA A 162 -4.26 -0.05 -15.41
CA ALA A 162 -4.12 -0.30 -16.83
C ALA A 162 -2.67 -0.57 -17.22
N PHE A 163 -1.73 0.22 -16.69
CA PHE A 163 -0.29 0.03 -16.86
C PHE A 163 0.16 -1.34 -16.34
N SER A 164 -0.21 -1.70 -15.10
CA SER A 164 0.16 -2.97 -14.48
C SER A 164 -0.34 -4.17 -15.28
N TYR A 165 -1.57 -4.09 -15.79
CA TYR A 165 -2.15 -5.12 -16.65
C TYR A 165 -1.43 -5.19 -17.99
N PHE A 166 -1.30 -4.06 -18.69
CA PHE A 166 -0.74 -4.01 -20.04
C PHE A 166 0.73 -4.43 -20.09
N VAL A 167 1.56 -3.94 -19.18
CA VAL A 167 2.99 -4.28 -19.15
C VAL A 167 3.20 -5.76 -18.85
N THR A 168 2.42 -6.31 -17.92
CA THR A 168 2.47 -7.74 -17.60
C THR A 168 1.94 -8.61 -18.75
N TYR A 169 0.85 -8.20 -19.39
CA TYR A 169 0.30 -8.88 -20.58
C TYR A 169 1.29 -8.89 -21.75
N LYS A 170 1.99 -7.76 -21.97
CA LYS A 170 3.04 -7.67 -22.98
C LYS A 170 4.25 -8.54 -22.63
N TYR A 171 4.68 -8.55 -21.38
CA TYR A 171 5.74 -9.46 -20.92
C TYR A 171 5.37 -10.93 -21.16
N MET A 172 4.12 -11.32 -20.89
CA MET A 172 3.61 -12.68 -21.11
C MET A 172 3.76 -13.15 -22.56
N HIS A 173 3.50 -12.28 -23.53
CA HIS A 173 3.57 -12.64 -24.96
C HIS A 173 4.94 -12.33 -25.59
N GLN A 174 5.70 -11.41 -25.02
CA GLN A 174 6.98 -10.95 -25.54
C GLN A 174 7.95 -10.64 -24.38
N PRO A 175 8.53 -11.68 -23.74
CA PRO A 175 9.41 -11.53 -22.58
C PRO A 175 10.84 -11.10 -22.97
N THR A 176 10.98 -10.22 -23.96
CA THR A 176 12.26 -9.79 -24.53
C THR A 176 12.38 -8.26 -24.56
N GLY A 177 13.59 -7.76 -24.83
CA GLY A 177 13.86 -6.32 -24.95
C GLY A 177 13.51 -5.54 -23.69
N ILE A 178 12.70 -4.48 -23.85
CA ILE A 178 12.33 -3.59 -22.74
C ILE A 178 11.56 -4.31 -21.63
N TYR A 179 10.77 -5.34 -21.95
CA TYR A 179 9.99 -6.07 -20.94
C TYR A 179 10.88 -6.97 -20.07
N ALA A 180 11.93 -7.57 -20.63
CA ALA A 180 12.94 -8.30 -19.87
C ALA A 180 13.72 -7.36 -18.92
N LEU A 181 14.10 -6.18 -19.40
CA LEU A 181 14.75 -5.15 -18.58
C LEU A 181 13.84 -4.72 -17.43
N LEU A 182 12.57 -4.40 -17.71
CA LEU A 182 11.59 -4.04 -16.69
C LEU A 182 11.39 -5.17 -15.67
N ASN A 183 11.34 -6.43 -16.11
CA ASN A 183 11.20 -7.56 -15.20
C ASN A 183 12.40 -7.67 -14.24
N SER A 184 13.62 -7.48 -14.74
CA SER A 184 14.83 -7.42 -13.91
C SER A 184 14.76 -6.27 -12.91
N LEU A 185 14.37 -5.07 -13.35
CA LEU A 185 14.24 -3.89 -12.47
C LEU A 185 13.17 -4.11 -11.38
N LEU A 186 12.07 -4.77 -11.73
CA LEU A 186 10.98 -5.09 -10.82
C LEU A 186 11.19 -6.39 -10.03
N SER A 187 12.41 -6.93 -10.03
CA SER A 187 12.79 -8.16 -9.31
C SER A 187 11.85 -9.34 -9.61
N ASN A 188 11.65 -9.63 -10.89
CA ASN A 188 10.82 -10.74 -11.40
C ASN A 188 9.30 -10.60 -11.16
N ARG A 189 8.79 -9.44 -10.73
CA ARG A 189 7.36 -9.25 -10.51
C ARG A 189 6.51 -9.29 -11.78
N LEU A 190 7.07 -8.97 -12.95
CA LEU A 190 6.34 -9.15 -14.23
C LEU A 190 6.21 -10.62 -14.59
N TYR A 191 7.27 -11.41 -14.38
CA TYR A 191 7.23 -12.87 -14.54
C TYR A 191 6.19 -13.52 -13.62
N LEU A 192 6.19 -13.17 -12.33
CA LEU A 192 5.18 -13.68 -11.41
C LEU A 192 3.77 -13.23 -11.84
N GLY A 193 3.61 -11.96 -12.24
CA GLY A 193 2.35 -11.45 -12.77
C GLY A 193 1.84 -12.23 -14.00
N SER A 194 2.72 -12.49 -14.97
CA SER A 194 2.35 -13.20 -16.21
C SER A 194 1.96 -14.65 -15.92
N TYR A 195 2.70 -15.32 -15.03
CA TYR A 195 2.37 -16.66 -14.57
C TYR A 195 0.94 -16.80 -14.04
N PHE A 196 0.49 -15.82 -13.23
CA PHE A 196 -0.89 -15.81 -12.76
C PHE A 196 -1.88 -15.45 -13.89
N MET A 197 -1.54 -14.51 -14.78
CA MET A 197 -2.42 -14.14 -15.89
C MET A 197 -2.64 -15.26 -16.93
N GLU A 198 -1.66 -16.15 -17.13
CA GLU A 198 -1.82 -17.32 -18.01
C GLU A 198 -2.82 -18.35 -17.47
N ARG A 199 -2.99 -18.41 -16.14
CA ARG A 199 -3.77 -19.46 -15.47
C ARG A 199 -5.13 -19.01 -14.99
N TYR A 200 -5.26 -17.72 -14.73
CA TYR A 200 -6.43 -17.13 -14.10
C TYR A 200 -7.02 -16.07 -15.02
N SER A 201 -8.21 -16.35 -15.55
CA SER A 201 -8.99 -15.37 -16.30
C SER A 201 -9.46 -14.23 -15.40
N VAL A 202 -9.65 -13.05 -15.98
CA VAL A 202 -10.27 -11.93 -15.26
C VAL A 202 -11.77 -12.21 -15.13
N ASN A 203 -12.24 -12.44 -13.91
CA ASN A 203 -13.66 -12.64 -13.61
C ASN A 203 -14.27 -11.36 -13.03
N LEU A 204 -15.59 -11.17 -13.16
CA LEU A 204 -16.29 -10.01 -12.60
C LEU A 204 -16.16 -9.93 -11.06
N TRP A 205 -16.21 -11.09 -10.39
CA TRP A 205 -16.30 -11.22 -8.92
C TRP A 205 -15.07 -11.89 -8.29
N GLY A 206 -14.02 -12.10 -9.08
CA GLY A 206 -12.78 -12.70 -8.63
C GLY A 206 -12.82 -14.22 -8.57
N GLN A 207 -11.77 -14.78 -7.98
CA GLN A 207 -11.60 -16.21 -7.74
C GLN A 207 -10.49 -16.46 -6.74
N GLN A 208 -10.44 -17.67 -6.20
CA GLN A 208 -9.29 -18.11 -5.41
C GLN A 208 -8.08 -18.32 -6.31
N LEU A 209 -6.92 -17.80 -5.89
CA LEU A 209 -5.65 -18.04 -6.55
C LEU A 209 -4.90 -19.12 -5.77
N ASN A 210 -4.49 -20.17 -6.46
CA ASN A 210 -3.55 -21.15 -5.94
C ASN A 210 -2.11 -20.66 -6.16
N PHE A 211 -1.40 -20.46 -5.06
CA PHE A 211 0.02 -20.05 -5.02
C PHE A 211 0.97 -21.25 -5.04
N HIS A 212 0.44 -22.47 -5.04
CA HIS A 212 1.18 -23.71 -5.17
C HIS A 212 0.96 -24.33 -6.54
N HIS A 213 2.01 -24.92 -7.10
CA HIS A 213 1.97 -25.72 -8.31
C HIS A 213 2.69 -27.03 -8.05
N ASN A 214 1.97 -28.15 -8.20
CA ASN A 214 2.47 -29.50 -7.88
C ASN A 214 3.06 -29.62 -6.46
N GLY A 215 2.43 -28.95 -5.48
CA GLY A 215 2.88 -28.96 -4.08
C GLY A 215 4.03 -28.00 -3.76
N VAL A 216 4.60 -27.30 -4.75
CA VAL A 216 5.68 -26.33 -4.57
C VAL A 216 5.14 -24.90 -4.61
N GLU A 217 5.54 -24.07 -3.65
CA GLU A 217 5.20 -22.64 -3.66
C GLU A 217 5.89 -21.95 -4.83
N VAL A 218 5.09 -21.30 -5.69
CA VAL A 218 5.61 -20.65 -6.91
C VAL A 218 6.09 -19.23 -6.61
N GLY A 219 5.55 -18.63 -5.55
CA GLY A 219 5.79 -17.25 -5.15
C GLY A 219 4.49 -16.46 -5.08
N THR A 220 4.63 -15.18 -4.77
CA THR A 220 3.52 -14.27 -4.44
C THR A 220 3.17 -13.35 -5.61
N LEU A 221 1.87 -13.09 -5.79
CA LEU A 221 1.41 -12.05 -6.71
C LEU A 221 1.52 -10.69 -6.02
N ASP A 222 2.72 -10.12 -6.08
CA ASP A 222 3.06 -8.87 -5.39
C ASP A 222 2.71 -7.60 -6.16
N ASN A 223 2.22 -7.69 -7.40
CA ASN A 223 1.56 -6.55 -8.01
C ASN A 223 0.15 -6.40 -7.40
N GLY A 224 -0.04 -5.38 -6.57
CA GLY A 224 -1.30 -5.13 -5.86
C GLY A 224 -2.51 -4.86 -6.75
N TYR A 225 -2.29 -4.26 -7.92
CA TYR A 225 -3.35 -4.04 -8.92
C TYR A 225 -3.80 -5.36 -9.55
N LEU A 226 -2.86 -6.17 -10.04
CA LEU A 226 -3.15 -7.49 -10.60
C LEU A 226 -3.69 -8.45 -9.55
N ASN A 227 -3.17 -8.41 -8.32
CA ASN A 227 -3.68 -9.19 -7.21
C ASN A 227 -5.15 -8.87 -6.95
N THR A 228 -5.49 -7.58 -6.88
CA THR A 228 -6.88 -7.14 -6.71
C THR A 228 -7.73 -7.56 -7.91
N LEU A 229 -7.25 -7.38 -9.14
CA LEU A 229 -7.97 -7.73 -10.36
C LEU A 229 -8.28 -9.23 -10.46
N LEU A 230 -7.28 -10.10 -10.34
CA LEU A 230 -7.42 -11.54 -10.52
C LEU A 230 -8.09 -12.20 -9.31
N ARG A 231 -7.74 -11.79 -8.09
CA ARG A 231 -8.27 -12.41 -6.87
C ARG A 231 -9.65 -11.87 -6.50
N LYS A 232 -9.85 -10.55 -6.56
CA LYS A 232 -11.10 -9.89 -6.11
C LYS A 232 -12.07 -9.60 -7.25
N GLY A 233 -11.61 -9.60 -8.50
CA GLY A 233 -12.44 -9.42 -9.69
C GLY A 233 -12.44 -8.02 -10.24
N LEU A 234 -12.93 -7.90 -11.48
CA LEU A 234 -12.99 -6.64 -12.22
C LEU A 234 -13.83 -5.59 -11.49
N ILE A 235 -15.05 -5.95 -11.06
CA ILE A 235 -15.99 -4.99 -10.46
C ILE A 235 -15.40 -4.43 -9.15
N PRO A 236 -14.95 -5.25 -8.16
CA PRO A 236 -14.37 -4.70 -6.94
C PRO A 236 -13.09 -3.90 -7.21
N THR A 237 -12.28 -4.28 -8.19
CA THR A 237 -11.05 -3.57 -8.54
C THR A 237 -11.32 -2.17 -9.08
N VAL A 238 -12.25 -2.04 -10.03
CA VAL A 238 -12.66 -0.73 -10.56
C VAL A 238 -13.26 0.13 -9.46
N VAL A 239 -14.12 -0.43 -8.60
CA VAL A 239 -14.71 0.31 -7.48
C VAL A 239 -13.64 0.82 -6.51
N ILE A 240 -12.68 -0.04 -6.10
CA ILE A 240 -11.60 0.35 -5.18
C ILE A 240 -10.73 1.44 -5.81
N THR A 241 -10.32 1.28 -7.07
CA THR A 241 -9.47 2.26 -7.76
C THR A 241 -10.16 3.61 -7.96
N VAL A 242 -11.46 3.63 -8.28
CA VAL A 242 -12.27 4.85 -8.36
C VAL A 242 -12.39 5.53 -7.00
N ILE A 243 -12.61 4.77 -5.92
CA ILE A 243 -12.66 5.31 -4.55
C ILE A 243 -11.33 5.98 -4.17
N ILE A 244 -10.21 5.32 -4.46
CA ILE A 244 -8.87 5.86 -4.21
C ILE A 244 -8.62 7.12 -5.07
N GLY A 245 -9.03 7.12 -6.33
CA GLY A 245 -8.95 8.27 -7.21
C GLY A 245 -9.73 9.47 -6.68
N TRP A 246 -10.99 9.24 -6.30
CA TRP A 246 -11.82 10.28 -5.69
C TRP A 246 -11.25 10.80 -4.37
N ALA A 247 -10.62 9.93 -3.58
CA ALA A 247 -9.89 10.36 -2.40
C ALA A 247 -8.72 11.28 -2.74
N LEU A 248 -7.86 10.92 -3.69
CA LEU A 248 -6.74 11.77 -4.13
C LEU A 248 -7.23 13.16 -4.60
N TYR A 249 -8.36 13.20 -5.31
CA TYR A 249 -9.03 14.46 -5.68
C TYR A 249 -9.41 15.30 -4.44
N LYS A 250 -10.04 14.69 -3.43
CA LYS A 250 -10.44 15.36 -2.19
C LYS A 250 -9.25 15.85 -1.37
N LEU A 251 -8.16 15.08 -1.35
CA LEU A 251 -6.92 15.39 -0.63
C LEU A 251 -6.18 16.59 -1.20
N CYS A 252 -6.48 17.02 -2.43
CA CYS A 252 -5.94 18.26 -2.98
C CYS A 252 -6.44 19.53 -2.25
N LYS A 253 -7.52 19.43 -1.45
CA LYS A 253 -8.00 20.54 -0.63
C LYS A 253 -7.02 20.85 0.51
N PRO A 254 -6.73 22.13 0.83
CA PRO A 254 -5.75 22.52 1.85
C PRO A 254 -5.94 21.81 3.20
N LYS A 255 -7.19 21.66 3.66
CA LYS A 255 -7.55 20.98 4.92
C LYS A 255 -7.03 19.55 5.04
N TYR A 256 -6.91 18.82 3.92
CA TYR A 256 -6.58 17.39 3.90
C TYR A 256 -5.24 17.08 3.25
N ARG A 257 -4.54 18.10 2.75
CA ARG A 257 -3.35 17.93 1.90
C ARG A 257 -2.20 17.16 2.54
N LYS A 258 -2.07 17.24 3.86
CA LYS A 258 -1.05 16.50 4.62
C LYS A 258 -1.15 14.98 4.44
N TYR A 259 -2.26 14.43 3.98
CA TYR A 259 -2.43 13.00 3.71
C TYR A 259 -2.21 12.62 2.24
N LEU A 260 -1.97 13.60 1.35
CA LEU A 260 -1.87 13.34 -0.09
C LEU A 260 -0.60 12.57 -0.46
N ALA A 261 0.56 13.01 0.00
CA ALA A 261 1.84 12.35 -0.29
C ALA A 261 1.88 10.88 0.14
N PRO A 262 1.52 10.49 1.40
CA PRO A 262 1.59 9.09 1.80
C PRO A 262 0.62 8.22 0.98
N ILE A 263 -0.59 8.70 0.70
CA ILE A 263 -1.58 7.94 -0.10
C ILE A 263 -1.11 7.81 -1.56
N LEU A 264 -0.55 8.87 -2.14
CA LEU A 264 0.00 8.82 -3.51
C LEU A 264 1.18 7.84 -3.60
N CYS A 265 2.07 7.86 -2.62
CA CYS A 265 3.13 6.87 -2.49
C CYS A 265 2.57 5.45 -2.44
N LEU A 266 1.59 5.17 -1.57
CA LEU A 266 0.97 3.84 -1.47
C LEU A 266 0.34 3.36 -2.79
N VAL A 267 -0.27 4.28 -3.54
CA VAL A 267 -0.83 4.02 -4.88
C VAL A 267 0.26 3.64 -5.89
N LEU A 268 1.41 4.32 -5.88
CA LEU A 268 2.56 3.98 -6.72
C LEU A 268 3.14 2.60 -6.38
N VAL A 269 3.23 2.31 -5.08
CA VAL A 269 3.79 1.06 -4.56
C VAL A 269 2.93 -0.14 -4.88
N GLY A 270 1.64 0.08 -5.10
CA GLY A 270 0.71 -0.92 -5.57
C GLY A 270 1.13 -1.64 -6.86
N VAL A 271 2.03 -1.05 -7.67
CA VAL A 271 2.59 -1.70 -8.87
C VAL A 271 3.57 -2.82 -8.50
N THR A 272 4.25 -2.70 -7.36
CA THR A 272 5.31 -3.60 -6.93
C THR A 272 5.00 -4.40 -5.67
N GLU A 273 4.08 -3.93 -4.83
CA GLU A 273 3.70 -4.62 -3.60
C GLU A 273 2.17 -4.72 -3.50
N ASN A 274 1.69 -5.81 -2.92
CA ASN A 274 0.26 -6.00 -2.66
C ASN A 274 -0.15 -5.51 -1.26
N ILE A 275 0.82 -5.30 -0.36
CA ILE A 275 0.62 -4.84 1.01
C ILE A 275 -0.13 -3.49 1.08
N PRO A 276 0.17 -2.48 0.22
CA PRO A 276 -0.52 -1.19 0.28
C PRO A 276 -2.04 -1.30 0.15
N PHE A 277 -2.58 -2.28 -0.58
CA PHE A 277 -4.04 -2.48 -0.76
C PHE A 277 -4.67 -3.45 0.26
N ARG A 278 -3.93 -3.88 1.27
CA ARG A 278 -4.47 -4.65 2.39
C ARG A 278 -4.97 -3.68 3.46
N PHE A 279 -6.28 -3.60 3.61
CA PHE A 279 -6.93 -2.60 4.47
C PHE A 279 -6.52 -2.70 5.94
N GLY A 280 -6.36 -3.93 6.46
CA GLY A 280 -5.89 -4.14 7.84
C GLY A 280 -4.45 -3.70 8.11
N TYR A 281 -3.68 -3.40 7.07
CA TYR A 281 -2.28 -3.01 7.18
C TYR A 281 -2.04 -1.51 6.94
N ASN A 282 -3.03 -0.77 6.44
CA ASN A 282 -2.83 0.58 5.91
C ASN A 282 -3.88 1.58 6.41
N ALA A 283 -3.57 2.28 7.51
CA ALA A 283 -4.46 3.25 8.12
C ALA A 283 -4.75 4.47 7.23
N PHE A 284 -3.87 4.80 6.27
CA PHE A 284 -4.15 5.85 5.29
C PHE A 284 -5.25 5.46 4.29
N LEU A 285 -5.40 4.17 3.97
CA LEU A 285 -6.55 3.71 3.19
C LEU A 285 -7.83 3.69 4.02
N ILE A 286 -7.73 3.41 5.32
CA ILE A 286 -8.86 3.47 6.25
C ILE A 286 -9.35 4.93 6.41
N LEU A 287 -8.42 5.89 6.45
CA LEU A 287 -8.72 7.33 6.46
C LEU A 287 -9.57 7.78 5.28
N LEU A 288 -9.49 7.10 4.13
CA LEU A 288 -10.31 7.44 2.97
C LEU A 288 -11.78 7.46 3.34
N ALA A 289 -12.21 6.51 4.15
CA ALA A 289 -13.60 6.36 4.56
C ALA A 289 -14.10 7.52 5.45
N VAL A 290 -13.22 8.14 6.25
CA VAL A 290 -13.55 9.39 6.97
C VAL A 290 -13.89 10.50 5.98
N LEU A 291 -13.07 10.63 4.93
CA LEU A 291 -13.15 11.72 3.96
C LEU A 291 -14.37 11.58 3.05
N ILE A 292 -14.83 10.35 2.82
CA ILE A 292 -16.10 10.06 2.15
C ILE A 292 -17.27 10.55 3.00
N ASN A 293 -17.26 10.24 4.30
CA ASN A 293 -18.42 10.40 5.18
C ASN A 293 -18.55 11.78 5.85
N ASN A 294 -17.47 12.57 5.92
CA ASN A 294 -17.49 13.93 6.50
C ASN A 294 -18.41 14.95 5.79
N LYS A 295 -19.19 14.55 4.78
CA LYS A 295 -20.33 15.33 4.27
C LYS A 295 -21.43 15.52 5.32
N SER A 296 -21.53 14.66 6.34
CA SER A 296 -22.63 14.67 7.32
C SER A 296 -22.49 15.70 8.44
N ARG A 297 -21.30 16.28 8.68
CA ARG A 297 -21.11 17.33 9.71
C ARG A 297 -21.11 18.77 9.18
N GLU A 298 -21.15 18.97 7.86
CA GLU A 298 -21.25 20.32 7.27
C GLU A 298 -22.68 20.86 7.24
N VAL A 299 -23.70 20.02 7.53
CA VAL A 299 -25.11 20.43 7.59
C VAL A 299 -25.51 20.93 8.99
N GLU A 300 -24.76 20.58 10.03
CA GLU A 300 -25.04 20.98 11.42
C GLU A 300 -24.27 22.24 11.88
N ALA A 301 -23.44 22.82 11.01
CA ALA A 301 -22.60 23.98 11.32
C ALA A 301 -22.91 25.22 10.45
N LYS A 302 -24.11 25.28 9.86
CA LYS A 302 -24.69 26.49 9.27
C LYS A 302 -25.99 26.82 9.97
#